data_AF-A0A7H8M5I5-F1
#
_entry.id   AF-A0A7H8M5I5-F1
#
_cell.length_a   1.000
_cell.length_b   1.000
_cell.length_c   1.000
_cell.angle_alpha   90.00
_cell.angle_beta   90.00
_cell.angle_gamma   90.00
#
_symmetry.space_group_name_H-M   'P 1'
#
loop_
_entity.id
_entity.type
_entity.pdbx_description
1 polymer ?
#
loop_
_entity_poly.entity_id
_entity_poly.type
_entity_poly.pdbx_seq_one_letter_code
_entity_poly.pdbx_strand_id
1 'polypeptide(L)'
;MTEPASWTHVRVQRRVHAAMTAAMRADVHAIDAALVQHGSGSLDAHSREFLGASRRLVLACTAALTCVLSTHRPGTDARGRDICHGCGTPGCRTLQGIADVLTAYAVRPGPIDRAEAWRRADNHFAHGARPVPVIVEEFPDGFIARAATAADGPRPILIVDRLTGALSRWPSLPHDTLVREYARHHAGR
;
A
#
# COMPACT_ATOMS: atom_id res chain seq x y z
N MET A 1 -9.63 -2.71 23.96
CA MET A 1 -9.71 -4.05 23.35
C MET A 1 -8.50 -4.23 22.45
N THR A 2 -7.68 -5.27 22.66
CA THR A 2 -6.56 -5.58 21.75
C THR A 2 -7.10 -6.18 20.46
N GLU A 3 -6.70 -5.62 19.32
CA GLU A 3 -7.07 -6.12 18.00
C GLU A 3 -6.53 -7.56 17.78
N PRO A 4 -7.25 -8.41 17.03
CA PRO A 4 -6.79 -9.77 16.74
C PRO A 4 -5.42 -9.79 16.05
N ALA A 5 -4.58 -10.76 16.40
CA ALA A 5 -3.24 -10.91 15.82
C ALA A 5 -3.24 -10.96 14.28
N SER A 6 -4.27 -11.59 13.68
CA SER A 6 -4.47 -11.66 12.22
C SER A 6 -4.61 -10.28 11.58
N TRP A 7 -5.39 -9.41 12.18
CA TRP A 7 -5.65 -8.07 11.65
C TRP A 7 -4.43 -7.16 11.82
N THR A 8 -3.79 -7.18 13.01
CA THR A 8 -2.56 -6.40 13.26
C THR A 8 -1.42 -6.84 12.33
N HIS A 9 -1.30 -8.15 12.06
CA HIS A 9 -0.32 -8.68 11.12
C HIS A 9 -0.51 -8.14 9.70
N VAL A 10 -1.71 -8.24 9.14
CA VAL A 10 -2.02 -7.72 7.80
C VAL A 10 -1.75 -6.22 7.71
N ARG A 11 -2.13 -5.44 8.73
CA ARG A 11 -1.89 -4.00 8.77
C ARG A 11 -0.40 -3.67 8.72
N VAL A 12 0.42 -4.32 9.54
CA VAL A 12 1.87 -4.10 9.57
C VAL A 12 2.51 -4.57 8.27
N GLN A 13 2.13 -5.75 7.78
CA GLN A 13 2.65 -6.31 6.52
C GLN A 13 2.44 -5.36 5.34
N ARG A 14 1.23 -4.79 5.19
CA ARG A 14 0.94 -3.83 4.12
C ARG A 14 1.85 -2.60 4.18
N ARG A 15 2.09 -2.05 5.37
CA ARG A 15 2.95 -0.86 5.56
C ARG A 15 4.43 -1.15 5.34
N VAL A 16 4.91 -2.31 5.80
CA VAL A 16 6.29 -2.75 5.55
C VAL A 16 6.52 -2.98 4.06
N HIS A 17 5.58 -3.66 3.39
CA HIS A 17 5.68 -3.93 1.94
C HIS A 17 5.60 -2.64 1.11
N ALA A 18 4.82 -1.68 1.55
CA ALA A 18 4.76 -0.34 0.97
C ALA A 18 6.12 0.38 1.05
N ALA A 19 6.73 0.44 2.23
CA ALA A 19 8.05 1.06 2.40
C ALA A 19 9.11 0.33 1.58
N MET A 20 9.07 -1.00 1.53
CA MET A 20 9.95 -1.82 0.71
C MET A 20 9.78 -1.49 -0.78
N THR A 21 8.54 -1.42 -1.27
CA THR A 21 8.22 -1.10 -2.67
C THR A 21 8.68 0.31 -3.04
N ALA A 22 8.44 1.30 -2.18
CA ALA A 22 8.91 2.66 -2.37
C ALA A 22 10.44 2.71 -2.49
N ALA A 23 11.16 2.02 -1.60
CA ALA A 23 12.62 1.93 -1.66
C ALA A 23 13.12 1.17 -2.90
N MET A 24 12.45 0.09 -3.31
CA MET A 24 12.81 -0.65 -4.52
C MET A 24 12.68 0.21 -5.79
N ARG A 25 11.66 1.08 -5.84
CA ARG A 25 11.40 2.00 -6.97
C ARG A 25 12.29 3.24 -6.97
N ALA A 26 12.93 3.58 -5.84
CA ALA A 26 13.84 4.71 -5.78
C ALA A 26 15.05 4.48 -6.70
N ASP A 27 15.26 5.40 -7.63
CA ASP A 27 16.40 5.42 -8.54
C ASP A 27 17.65 5.92 -7.79
N VAL A 28 18.53 4.98 -7.45
CA VAL A 28 19.77 5.27 -6.72
C VAL A 28 20.71 6.16 -7.53
N HIS A 29 20.73 6.02 -8.85
CA HIS A 29 21.62 6.81 -9.70
C HIS A 29 21.14 8.26 -9.82
N ALA A 30 19.82 8.47 -9.90
CA ALA A 30 19.25 9.80 -9.85
C ALA A 30 19.50 10.49 -8.49
N ILE A 31 19.40 9.75 -7.38
CA ILE A 31 19.73 10.25 -6.04
C ILE A 31 21.20 10.66 -5.96
N ASP A 32 22.13 9.79 -6.38
CA ASP A 32 23.56 10.08 -6.37
C ASP A 32 23.90 11.30 -7.25
N ALA A 33 23.33 11.37 -8.46
CA ALA A 33 23.52 12.50 -9.36
C ALA A 33 23.03 13.82 -8.73
N ALA A 34 21.87 13.82 -8.07
CA ALA A 34 21.34 14.99 -7.37
C ALA A 34 22.25 15.42 -6.20
N LEU A 35 22.80 14.47 -5.45
CA LEU A 35 23.73 14.76 -4.34
C LEU A 35 25.05 15.38 -4.82
N VAL A 36 25.52 15.00 -6.01
CA VAL A 36 26.69 15.60 -6.66
C VAL A 36 26.37 17.01 -7.18
N GLN A 37 25.24 17.18 -7.86
CA GLN A 37 24.82 18.47 -8.46
C GLN A 37 24.52 19.55 -7.42
N HIS A 38 23.94 19.19 -6.27
CA HIS A 38 23.62 20.12 -5.18
C HIS A 38 24.67 20.12 -4.06
N GLY A 39 25.84 19.51 -4.30
CA GLY A 39 26.89 19.25 -3.31
C GLY A 39 27.58 20.50 -2.77
N SER A 40 27.53 21.63 -3.48
CA SER A 40 28.14 22.90 -3.08
C SER A 40 27.21 23.73 -2.19
N GLY A 41 27.14 23.37 -0.90
CA GLY A 41 26.76 24.29 0.18
C GLY A 41 25.39 24.10 0.85
N SER A 42 24.52 23.21 0.36
CA SER A 42 23.17 23.02 0.96
C SER A 42 23.10 21.91 2.02
N LEU A 43 23.97 20.90 1.96
CA LEU A 43 23.97 19.73 2.83
C LEU A 43 25.37 19.49 3.43
N ASP A 44 25.42 19.24 4.73
CA ASP A 44 26.62 18.78 5.42
C ASP A 44 27.02 17.34 4.98
N ALA A 45 28.21 16.91 5.39
CA ALA A 45 28.75 15.60 5.00
C ALA A 45 27.88 14.42 5.49
N HIS A 46 27.35 14.50 6.72
CA HIS A 46 26.54 13.42 7.30
C HIS A 46 25.19 13.31 6.61
N SER A 47 24.55 14.45 6.32
CA SER A 47 23.28 14.48 5.58
C SER A 47 23.41 13.87 4.19
N ARG A 48 24.51 14.17 3.49
CA ARG A 48 24.80 13.61 2.15
C ARG A 48 25.02 12.09 2.22
N GLU A 49 25.82 11.64 3.19
CA GLU A 49 26.09 10.21 3.40
C GLU A 49 24.79 9.45 3.71
N PHE A 50 23.95 9.98 4.60
CA PHE A 50 22.66 9.39 4.93
C PHE A 50 21.75 9.28 3.70
N LEU A 51 21.62 10.34 2.90
CA LEU A 51 20.79 10.33 1.70
C LEU A 51 21.27 9.28 0.68
N GLY A 52 22.58 9.18 0.45
CA GLY A 52 23.15 8.14 -0.43
C GLY A 52 22.92 6.72 0.10
N ALA A 53 22.93 6.53 1.43
CA ALA A 53 22.67 5.23 2.05
C ALA A 53 21.16 4.92 2.23
N SER A 54 20.29 5.91 2.14
CA SER A 54 18.89 5.86 2.58
C SER A 54 18.10 4.69 1.98
N ARG A 55 18.19 4.48 0.67
CA ARG A 55 17.54 3.37 -0.03
C ARG A 55 17.93 2.02 0.57
N ARG A 56 19.24 1.79 0.74
CA ARG A 56 19.76 0.53 1.30
C ARG A 56 19.33 0.35 2.76
N LEU A 57 19.35 1.42 3.56
CA LEU A 57 18.89 1.39 4.94
C LEU A 57 17.41 1.01 5.05
N VAL A 58 16.54 1.62 4.24
CA VAL A 58 15.10 1.28 4.21
C VAL A 58 14.87 -0.16 3.78
N LEU A 59 15.58 -0.64 2.74
CA LEU A 59 15.49 -2.04 2.32
C LEU A 59 15.94 -3.02 3.43
N ALA A 60 17.05 -2.72 4.13
CA ALA A 60 17.52 -3.53 5.23
C ALA A 60 16.51 -3.56 6.40
N CYS A 61 15.98 -2.40 6.80
CA CYS A 61 14.97 -2.31 7.86
C CYS A 61 13.68 -3.05 7.50
N THR A 62 13.20 -2.92 6.26
CA THR A 62 11.98 -3.61 5.80
C THR A 62 12.16 -5.12 5.70
N ALA A 63 13.35 -5.59 5.30
CA ALA A 63 13.70 -7.01 5.35
C ALA A 63 13.72 -7.54 6.79
N ALA A 64 14.33 -6.82 7.73
CA ALA A 64 14.33 -7.18 9.15
C ALA A 64 12.90 -7.24 9.73
N LEU A 65 12.05 -6.26 9.42
CA LEU A 65 10.63 -6.26 9.82
C LEU A 65 9.84 -7.41 9.19
N THR A 66 10.21 -7.84 7.97
CA THR A 66 9.61 -9.01 7.34
C THR A 66 9.97 -10.31 8.08
N CYS A 67 11.19 -10.42 8.60
CA CYS A 67 11.56 -11.52 9.50
C CYS A 67 10.71 -11.52 10.78
N VAL A 68 10.53 -10.35 11.41
CA VAL A 68 9.65 -10.20 12.59
C VAL A 68 8.20 -10.62 12.27
N LEU A 69 7.66 -10.19 11.13
CA LEU A 69 6.33 -10.58 10.65
C LEU A 69 6.21 -12.10 10.43
N SER A 70 7.29 -12.74 9.98
CA SER A 70 7.34 -14.18 9.74
C SER A 70 7.32 -14.96 11.06
N THR A 71 8.04 -14.48 12.08
CA THR A 71 7.99 -15.02 13.45
C THR A 71 6.63 -14.78 14.12
N HIS A 72 6.06 -13.59 13.96
CA HIS A 72 4.79 -13.18 14.58
C HIS A 72 3.57 -13.41 13.69
N ARG A 73 3.57 -14.50 12.90
CA ARG A 73 2.45 -14.79 12.00
C ARG A 73 1.18 -15.26 12.73
N PRO A 74 -0.01 -15.01 12.18
CA PRO A 74 -1.26 -15.53 12.72
C PRO A 74 -1.31 -17.05 12.64
N GLY A 75 -2.02 -17.68 13.57
CA GLY A 75 -2.24 -19.11 13.61
C GLY A 75 -3.34 -19.48 14.59
N THR A 76 -3.51 -20.77 14.83
CA THR A 76 -4.51 -21.31 15.75
C THR A 76 -3.86 -22.15 16.84
N ASP A 77 -4.38 -22.05 18.07
CA ASP A 77 -3.96 -22.95 19.16
C ASP A 77 -4.62 -24.34 19.04
N ALA A 78 -4.28 -25.25 19.96
CA ALA A 78 -4.86 -26.60 20.02
C ALA A 78 -6.39 -26.64 20.22
N ARG A 79 -7.01 -25.50 20.58
CA ARG A 79 -8.45 -25.33 20.76
C ARG A 79 -9.09 -24.57 19.59
N GLY A 80 -8.36 -24.32 18.51
CA GLY A 80 -8.83 -23.61 17.33
C GLY A 80 -8.98 -22.09 17.50
N ARG A 81 -8.40 -21.50 18.56
CA ARG A 81 -8.48 -20.05 18.79
C ARG A 81 -7.37 -19.32 18.04
N ASP A 82 -7.70 -18.17 17.46
CA ASP A 82 -6.73 -17.29 16.81
C ASP A 82 -5.65 -16.82 17.81
N ILE A 83 -4.40 -17.04 17.44
CA ILE A 83 -3.21 -16.62 18.20
C ILE A 83 -2.14 -16.06 17.27
N CYS A 84 -1.22 -15.28 17.83
CA CYS A 84 0.08 -15.03 17.21
C CYS A 84 1.02 -16.17 17.55
N HIS A 85 1.64 -16.82 16.55
CA HIS A 85 2.59 -17.90 16.78
C HIS A 85 3.83 -17.46 17.58
N GLY A 86 4.33 -16.25 17.36
CA GLY A 86 5.48 -15.72 18.09
C GLY A 86 5.17 -15.35 19.55
N CYS A 87 3.92 -15.00 19.88
CA CYS A 87 3.53 -14.60 21.23
C CYS A 87 2.75 -15.66 22.00
N GLY A 88 2.20 -16.68 21.33
CA GLY A 88 1.31 -17.69 21.93
C GLY A 88 -0.01 -17.13 22.47
N THR A 89 -0.40 -15.91 22.10
CA THR A 89 -1.56 -15.19 22.65
C THR A 89 -2.45 -14.61 21.55
N PRO A 90 -3.74 -14.31 21.83
CA PRO A 90 -4.67 -13.79 20.82
C PRO A 90 -4.29 -12.44 20.20
N GLY A 91 -3.54 -11.63 20.94
CA GLY A 91 -2.98 -10.36 20.47
C GLY A 91 -1.47 -10.45 20.25
N CYS A 92 -0.91 -9.52 19.49
CA CYS A 92 0.54 -9.43 19.29
C CYS A 92 1.07 -8.06 19.71
N ARG A 93 1.62 -7.96 20.92
CA ARG A 93 2.20 -6.71 21.43
C ARG A 93 3.37 -6.20 20.58
N THR A 94 4.19 -7.11 20.03
CA THR A 94 5.30 -6.78 19.14
C THR A 94 4.80 -6.08 17.87
N LEU A 95 3.84 -6.70 17.16
CA LEU A 95 3.30 -6.11 15.95
C LEU A 95 2.44 -4.88 16.24
N GLN A 96 1.81 -4.79 17.41
CA GLN A 96 1.12 -3.58 17.82
C GLN A 96 2.11 -2.42 17.98
N GLY A 97 3.20 -2.60 18.71
CA GLY A 97 4.24 -1.57 18.85
C GLY A 97 4.84 -1.14 17.52
N ILE A 98 5.06 -2.09 16.60
CA ILE A 98 5.50 -1.75 15.22
C ILE A 98 4.42 -0.95 14.49
N ALA A 99 3.14 -1.32 14.59
CA ALA A 99 2.05 -0.57 13.98
C ALA A 99 1.99 0.87 14.50
N ASP A 100 2.21 1.07 15.80
CA ASP A 100 2.21 2.38 16.45
C ASP A 100 3.38 3.23 15.95
N VAL A 101 4.60 2.68 15.88
CA VAL A 101 5.79 3.34 15.33
C VAL A 101 5.58 3.72 13.86
N LEU A 102 5.11 2.78 13.03
CA LEU A 102 4.85 3.07 11.62
C LEU A 102 3.76 4.15 11.45
N THR A 103 2.80 4.24 12.38
CA THR A 103 1.82 5.32 12.41
C THR A 103 2.47 6.66 12.77
N ALA A 104 3.29 6.67 13.82
CA ALA A 104 3.96 7.88 14.33
C ALA A 104 4.87 8.53 13.28
N TYR A 105 5.60 7.71 12.51
CA TYR A 105 6.47 8.19 11.42
C TYR A 105 5.76 8.29 10.07
N ALA A 106 4.42 8.24 10.06
CA ALA A 106 3.59 8.33 8.86
C ALA A 106 4.04 7.41 7.71
N VAL A 107 4.59 6.23 8.04
CA VAL A 107 4.95 5.19 7.06
C VAL A 107 3.65 4.59 6.53
N ARG A 108 3.13 5.23 5.48
CA ARG A 108 1.94 4.81 4.75
C ARG A 108 2.37 4.17 3.44
N PRO A 109 1.56 3.27 2.88
CA PRO A 109 1.60 3.01 1.45
C PRO A 109 1.74 4.32 0.69
N GLY A 110 2.82 4.44 -0.08
CA GLY A 110 2.93 5.54 -1.03
C GLY A 110 1.69 5.52 -1.93
N PRO A 111 1.27 6.69 -2.43
CA PRO A 111 0.14 6.74 -3.33
C PRO A 111 0.36 5.77 -4.49
N ILE A 112 -0.64 4.95 -4.80
CA ILE A 112 -0.55 4.03 -5.93
C ILE A 112 -0.47 4.85 -7.22
N ASP A 113 0.31 4.36 -8.17
CA ASP A 113 0.34 4.92 -9.52
C ASP A 113 -0.74 4.30 -10.40
N ARG A 114 -0.91 4.88 -11.60
CA ARG A 114 -1.88 4.40 -12.59
C ARG A 114 -1.67 2.94 -12.98
N ALA A 115 -0.42 2.46 -13.01
CA ALA A 115 -0.10 1.08 -13.39
C ALA A 115 -0.54 0.09 -12.31
N GLU A 116 -0.34 0.44 -11.04
CA GLU A 116 -0.82 -0.33 -9.90
C GLU A 116 -2.35 -0.33 -9.80
N ALA A 117 -2.98 0.82 -10.07
CA ALA A 117 -4.43 0.89 -10.19
C ALA A 117 -4.97 -0.02 -11.30
N TRP A 118 -4.30 -0.04 -12.46
CA TRP A 118 -4.62 -0.96 -13.57
C TRP A 118 -4.49 -2.42 -13.15
N ARG A 119 -3.37 -2.83 -12.52
CA ARG A 119 -3.18 -4.23 -12.07
C ARG A 119 -4.27 -4.69 -11.11
N ARG A 120 -4.67 -3.83 -10.18
CA ARG A 120 -5.74 -4.15 -9.21
C ARG A 120 -7.10 -4.27 -9.88
N ALA A 121 -7.39 -3.39 -10.82
CA ALA A 121 -8.63 -3.42 -11.59
C ALA A 121 -8.68 -4.62 -12.54
N ASP A 122 -7.59 -4.95 -13.23
CA ASP A 122 -7.47 -6.11 -14.11
C ASP A 122 -7.70 -7.41 -13.33
N ASN A 123 -7.04 -7.60 -12.19
CA ASN A 123 -7.27 -8.76 -11.33
C ASN A 123 -8.72 -8.84 -10.84
N HIS A 124 -9.34 -7.70 -10.52
CA HIS A 124 -10.75 -7.66 -10.16
C HIS A 124 -11.66 -8.00 -11.33
N PHE A 125 -11.43 -7.48 -12.53
CA PHE A 125 -12.32 -7.75 -13.66
C PHE A 125 -12.13 -9.15 -14.23
N ALA A 126 -10.92 -9.69 -14.16
CA ALA A 126 -10.62 -11.04 -14.62
C ALA A 126 -11.34 -12.11 -13.77
N HIS A 127 -11.45 -11.97 -12.44
CA HIS A 127 -12.01 -12.99 -11.53
C HIS A 127 -11.52 -14.44 -11.85
N GLY A 128 -10.28 -14.62 -12.34
CA GLY A 128 -9.75 -15.93 -12.75
C GLY A 128 -10.18 -16.43 -14.15
N ALA A 129 -10.85 -15.60 -14.94
CA ALA A 129 -11.24 -15.83 -16.34
C ALA A 129 -10.32 -15.08 -17.32
N ARG A 130 -10.76 -14.90 -18.57
CA ARG A 130 -9.96 -14.25 -19.62
C ARG A 130 -9.67 -12.77 -19.30
N PRO A 131 -8.48 -12.25 -19.65
CA PRO A 131 -8.16 -10.83 -19.51
C PRO A 131 -9.21 -9.96 -20.21
N VAL A 132 -9.68 -8.93 -19.51
CA VAL A 132 -10.62 -7.93 -20.05
C VAL A 132 -9.85 -6.63 -20.18
N PRO A 133 -9.84 -5.95 -21.35
CA PRO A 133 -9.13 -4.69 -21.45
C PRO A 133 -9.67 -3.68 -20.44
N VAL A 134 -8.81 -3.08 -19.63
CA VAL A 134 -9.19 -2.10 -18.59
C VAL A 134 -8.68 -0.73 -18.96
N ILE A 135 -9.59 0.25 -18.98
CA ILE A 135 -9.28 1.68 -19.11
C ILE A 135 -9.19 2.26 -17.70
N VAL A 136 -8.08 2.92 -17.39
CA VAL A 136 -7.87 3.61 -16.10
C VAL A 136 -7.72 5.10 -16.34
N GLU A 137 -8.61 5.88 -15.74
CA GLU A 137 -8.59 7.35 -15.70
C GLU A 137 -8.13 7.81 -14.33
N GLU A 138 -7.31 8.86 -14.28
CA GLU A 138 -6.74 9.38 -13.04
C GLU A 138 -7.53 10.60 -12.53
N PHE A 139 -7.73 10.71 -11.20
CA PHE A 139 -8.25 11.90 -10.53
C PHE A 139 -7.51 12.12 -9.19
N PRO A 140 -7.61 13.31 -8.53
CA PRO A 140 -6.76 13.65 -7.39
C PRO A 140 -6.71 12.61 -6.26
N ASP A 141 -7.86 12.02 -5.91
CA ASP A 141 -7.98 11.09 -4.79
C ASP A 141 -7.92 9.61 -5.22
N GLY A 142 -7.76 9.30 -6.50
CA GLY A 142 -7.82 7.92 -6.96
C GLY A 142 -7.73 7.71 -8.46
N PHE A 143 -8.23 6.54 -8.85
CA PHE A 143 -8.30 6.09 -10.23
C PHE A 143 -9.66 5.48 -10.50
N ILE A 144 -10.27 5.84 -11.63
CA ILE A 144 -11.50 5.24 -12.12
C ILE A 144 -11.11 4.16 -13.12
N ALA A 145 -11.50 2.92 -12.88
CA ALA A 145 -11.24 1.80 -13.76
C ALA A 145 -12.53 1.26 -14.38
N ARG A 146 -12.52 1.12 -15.70
CA ARG A 146 -13.63 0.64 -16.53
C ARG A 146 -13.17 -0.53 -17.37
N ALA A 147 -13.91 -1.63 -17.35
CA ALA A 147 -13.72 -2.71 -18.31
C ALA A 147 -14.23 -2.27 -19.69
N ALA A 148 -13.37 -2.30 -20.72
CA ALA A 148 -13.79 -2.12 -22.10
C ALA A 148 -14.56 -3.36 -22.53
N THR A 149 -15.79 -3.17 -23.01
CA THR A 149 -16.77 -4.22 -23.24
C THR A 149 -16.34 -5.26 -24.28
N ALA A 150 -16.59 -6.53 -23.96
CA ALA A 150 -17.14 -7.51 -24.90
C ALA A 150 -18.25 -8.29 -24.16
N ALA A 151 -19.51 -8.04 -24.56
CA ALA A 151 -20.75 -8.69 -24.11
C ALA A 151 -21.22 -8.45 -22.63
N ASP A 152 -22.52 -8.12 -22.58
CA ASP A 152 -23.49 -8.08 -21.48
C ASP A 152 -23.35 -7.06 -20.33
N GLY A 153 -24.26 -6.07 -20.37
CA GLY A 153 -24.70 -5.25 -19.25
C GLY A 153 -23.80 -4.07 -18.82
N PRO A 154 -24.34 -3.08 -18.10
CA PRO A 154 -23.53 -2.03 -17.49
C PRO A 154 -22.65 -2.64 -16.39
N ARG A 155 -21.36 -2.81 -16.68
CA ARG A 155 -20.40 -3.31 -15.69
C ARG A 155 -20.17 -2.25 -14.59
N PRO A 156 -20.03 -2.66 -13.32
CA PRO A 156 -19.74 -1.73 -12.24
C PRO A 156 -18.39 -1.04 -12.50
N ILE A 157 -18.33 0.26 -12.20
CA ILE A 157 -17.09 1.02 -12.21
C ILE A 157 -16.34 0.71 -10.93
N LEU A 158 -15.01 0.61 -11.03
CA LEU A 158 -14.16 0.52 -9.85
C LEU A 158 -13.50 1.87 -9.60
N ILE A 159 -13.58 2.35 -8.37
CA ILE A 159 -12.67 3.40 -7.89
C ILE A 159 -11.59 2.73 -7.06
N VAL A 160 -10.34 3.00 -7.43
CA VAL A 160 -9.13 2.62 -6.70
C VAL A 160 -8.65 3.85 -5.92
N ASP A 161 -8.72 3.77 -4.60
CA ASP A 161 -8.28 4.85 -3.71
C ASP A 161 -6.76 5.09 -3.85
N ARG A 162 -6.34 6.34 -4.04
CA ARG A 162 -4.92 6.65 -4.31
C ARG A 162 -4.02 6.27 -3.14
N LEU A 163 -4.45 6.45 -1.91
CA LEU A 163 -3.59 6.32 -0.72
C LEU A 163 -3.55 4.89 -0.16
N THR A 164 -4.64 4.15 -0.30
CA THR A 164 -4.82 2.82 0.27
C THR A 164 -4.85 1.72 -0.79
N GLY A 165 -5.16 2.10 -2.03
CA GLY A 165 -5.45 1.19 -3.13
C GLY A 165 -6.67 0.30 -2.87
N ALA A 166 -7.56 0.70 -1.96
CA ALA A 166 -8.83 0.03 -1.73
C ALA A 166 -9.69 0.11 -2.99
N LEU A 167 -10.35 -1.01 -3.33
CA LEU A 167 -11.29 -1.08 -4.44
C LEU A 167 -12.70 -0.87 -3.92
N SER A 168 -13.43 0.06 -4.53
CA SER A 168 -14.85 0.30 -4.27
C SER A 168 -15.63 0.21 -5.57
N ARG A 169 -16.82 -0.41 -5.51
CA ARG A 169 -17.72 -0.55 -6.67
C ARG A 169 -18.68 0.63 -6.70
N TRP A 170 -18.81 1.25 -7.87
CA TRP A 170 -19.65 2.41 -8.10
C TRP A 170 -20.61 2.18 -9.27
N PRO A 171 -21.81 2.78 -9.24
CA PRO A 171 -22.72 2.77 -10.37
C PRO A 171 -22.08 3.44 -11.59
N SER A 172 -22.56 3.09 -12.78
CA SER A 172 -22.06 3.67 -14.03
C SER A 172 -22.47 5.14 -14.14
N LEU A 173 -21.65 6.03 -13.60
CA LEU A 173 -21.87 7.47 -13.58
C LEU A 173 -20.82 8.20 -14.45
N PRO A 174 -21.14 9.41 -14.95
CA PRO A 174 -20.16 10.28 -15.58
C PRO A 174 -18.98 10.60 -14.65
N HIS A 175 -17.80 10.84 -15.23
CA HIS A 175 -16.55 11.08 -14.52
C HIS A 175 -16.69 12.12 -13.39
N ASP A 176 -17.17 13.32 -13.71
CA ASP A 176 -17.27 14.41 -12.72
C ASP A 176 -18.24 14.09 -11.59
N THR A 177 -19.30 13.32 -11.88
CA THR A 177 -20.24 12.87 -10.85
C THR A 177 -19.57 11.87 -9.92
N LEU A 178 -18.82 10.90 -10.45
CA LEU A 178 -18.07 9.94 -9.63
C LEU A 178 -17.08 10.62 -8.70
N VAL A 179 -16.30 11.56 -9.22
CA VAL A 179 -15.30 12.29 -8.43
C VAL A 179 -15.98 13.05 -7.28
N ARG A 180 -17.10 13.73 -7.55
CA ARG A 180 -17.86 14.45 -6.51
C ARG A 180 -18.50 13.53 -5.48
N GLU A 181 -19.08 12.40 -5.90
CA GLU A 181 -19.71 11.45 -4.97
C GLU A 181 -18.66 10.72 -4.13
N TYR A 182 -17.52 10.37 -4.72
CA TYR A 182 -16.41 9.74 -4.00
C TYR A 182 -15.83 10.67 -2.93
N ALA A 183 -15.63 11.95 -3.25
CA ALA A 183 -15.19 12.94 -2.26
C ALA A 183 -16.17 13.08 -1.08
N ARG A 184 -17.49 13.03 -1.35
CA ARG A 184 -18.54 13.07 -0.30
C ARG A 184 -18.52 11.83 0.59
N HIS A 185 -18.50 10.65 -0.04
CA HIS A 185 -18.41 9.37 0.66
C HIS A 185 -17.15 9.30 1.55
N HIS A 186 -16.01 9.78 1.06
CA HIS A 186 -14.76 9.78 1.82
C HIS A 186 -14.74 10.85 2.95
N ALA A 187 -15.53 11.91 2.82
CA ALA A 187 -15.75 12.90 3.88
C ALA A 187 -16.79 12.48 4.93
N GLY A 188 -17.36 11.27 4.81
CA GLY A 188 -18.36 10.74 5.75
C GLY A 188 -19.75 11.38 5.63
N ARG A 189 -20.13 11.84 4.42
CA ARG A 189 -21.46 12.38 4.12
C ARG A 189 -22.20 11.55 3.08
#